data_AF-A0A845UME7-F1
#
_entry.id   AF-A0A845UME7-F1
#
_cell.length_a   1.000
_cell.length_b   1.000
_cell.length_c   1.000
_cell.angle_alpha   90.00
_cell.angle_beta   90.00
_cell.angle_gamma   90.00
#
_symmetry.space_group_name_H-M   'P 1'
#
loop_
_entity.id
_entity.type
_entity.pdbx_description
1 polymer ?
#
loop_
_entity_poly.entity_id
_entity_poly.type
_entity_poly.pdbx_seq_one_letter_code
_entity_poly.pdbx_strand_id
1 'polypeptide(L)'
;MSWGKSIAQGGHAYQGALAVAKRMSPELHAAYTSVDVETKLCLDGGSLDSLLSMYDRLIDRGIPAFLVIDKDHVEPPDFDGSEIVTALGVGPISKRGAPSFLKKLPLWPGPRVLARLAEGGAP
;
A
#
# COMPACT_ATOMS: atom_id res chain seq x y z
N MET A 1 -8.42 0.99 10.78
CA MET A 1 -9.17 0.11 9.85
C MET A 1 -9.28 -1.29 10.44
N SER A 2 -10.42 -1.97 10.25
CA SER A 2 -10.60 -3.38 10.62
C SER A 2 -9.69 -4.31 9.80
N TRP A 3 -9.55 -5.58 10.22
CA TRP A 3 -8.68 -6.55 9.54
C TRP A 3 -9.10 -6.80 8.08
N GLY A 4 -10.37 -7.12 7.88
CA GLY A 4 -10.92 -7.39 6.55
C GLY A 4 -10.76 -6.18 5.63
N LYS A 5 -10.99 -4.97 6.16
CA LYS A 5 -10.82 -3.73 5.43
C LYS A 5 -9.36 -3.48 5.04
N SER A 6 -8.42 -3.69 5.97
CA SER A 6 -6.98 -3.51 5.67
C SER A 6 -6.50 -4.48 4.58
N ILE A 7 -6.98 -5.73 4.58
CA ILE A 7 -6.67 -6.70 3.52
C ILE A 7 -7.29 -6.27 2.19
N ALA A 8 -8.55 -5.85 2.18
CA ALA A 8 -9.23 -5.37 0.98
C ALA A 8 -8.50 -4.17 0.37
N GLN A 9 -8.15 -3.17 1.19
CA GLN A 9 -7.42 -1.99 0.70
C GLN A 9 -5.99 -2.34 0.24
N GLY A 10 -5.32 -3.30 0.88
CA GLY A 10 -4.06 -3.85 0.35
C GLY A 10 -4.24 -4.49 -1.02
N GLY A 11 -5.32 -5.26 -1.22
CA GLY A 11 -5.71 -5.83 -2.51
C GLY A 11 -5.91 -4.76 -3.60
N HIS A 12 -6.68 -3.72 -3.28
CA HIS A 12 -6.88 -2.57 -4.19
C HIS A 12 -5.56 -1.87 -4.53
N ALA A 13 -4.69 -1.68 -3.55
CA ALA A 13 -3.38 -1.07 -3.73
C ALA A 13 -2.52 -1.87 -4.73
N TYR A 14 -2.47 -3.20 -4.59
CA TYR A 14 -1.71 -4.06 -5.49
C TYR A 14 -2.22 -3.98 -6.93
N GLN A 15 -3.53 -4.09 -7.14
CA GLN A 15 -4.13 -4.04 -8.47
C GLN A 15 -4.00 -2.65 -9.10
N GLY A 16 -4.22 -1.59 -8.33
CA GLY A 16 -4.11 -0.23 -8.80
C GLY A 16 -2.69 0.12 -9.26
N ALA A 17 -1.68 -0.24 -8.48
CA ALA A 17 -0.28 -0.04 -8.86
C ALA A 17 0.10 -0.82 -10.12
N LEU A 18 -0.34 -2.08 -10.23
CA LEU A 18 -0.11 -2.89 -11.43
C LEU A 18 -0.78 -2.28 -12.68
N ALA A 19 -2.02 -1.77 -12.54
CA ALA A 19 -2.71 -1.08 -13.62
C ALA A 19 -2.01 0.22 -14.04
N VAL A 20 -1.44 0.95 -13.09
CA VAL A 20 -0.60 2.14 -13.37
C VAL A 20 0.67 1.72 -14.10
N ALA A 21 1.34 0.66 -13.65
CA ALA A 21 2.53 0.13 -14.32
C ALA A 21 2.24 -0.29 -15.76
N LYS A 22 1.11 -0.95 -16.03
CA LYS A 22 0.69 -1.32 -17.40
C LYS A 22 0.63 -0.10 -18.33
N ARG A 23 0.21 1.06 -17.83
CA ARG A 23 0.12 2.31 -18.61
C ARG A 23 1.47 3.02 -18.72
N MET A 24 2.27 3.04 -17.66
CA MET A 24 3.55 3.75 -17.60
C MET A 24 4.70 2.97 -18.27
N SER A 25 4.79 1.67 -18.02
CA SER A 25 5.75 0.76 -18.64
C SER A 25 5.12 -0.63 -18.85
N PRO A 26 4.58 -0.89 -20.06
CA PRO A 26 4.06 -2.21 -20.43
C PRO A 26 5.10 -3.33 -20.32
N GLU A 27 6.38 -3.01 -20.53
CA GLU A 27 7.52 -3.94 -20.37
C GLU A 27 7.65 -4.40 -18.92
N LEU A 28 7.66 -3.46 -17.97
CA LEU A 28 7.81 -3.73 -16.54
C LEU A 28 6.62 -4.54 -16.03
N HIS A 29 5.42 -4.20 -16.47
CA HIS A 29 4.23 -4.98 -16.22
C HIS A 29 4.41 -6.41 -16.75
N ALA A 30 4.74 -6.57 -18.04
CA ALA A 30 4.89 -7.89 -18.66
C ALA A 30 5.94 -8.75 -17.93
N ALA A 31 7.09 -8.18 -17.60
CA ALA A 31 8.16 -8.87 -16.88
C ALA A 31 7.76 -9.28 -15.46
N TYR A 32 6.94 -8.47 -14.77
CA TYR A 32 6.43 -8.81 -13.46
C TYR A 32 5.32 -9.86 -13.51
N THR A 33 4.46 -9.83 -14.53
CA THR A 33 3.35 -10.79 -14.69
C THR A 33 3.75 -12.08 -15.41
N SER A 34 4.99 -12.19 -15.92
CA SER A 34 5.46 -13.38 -16.64
C SER A 34 5.93 -14.50 -15.72
N VAL A 35 5.94 -14.29 -14.40
CA VAL A 35 6.28 -15.33 -13.42
C VAL A 35 5.01 -15.95 -12.84
N ASP A 36 5.09 -17.23 -12.46
CA ASP A 36 3.93 -17.96 -11.91
C ASP A 36 3.42 -17.38 -10.60
N VAL A 37 4.30 -16.72 -9.83
CA VAL A 37 3.97 -16.14 -8.52
C VAL A 37 4.54 -14.73 -8.40
N GLU A 38 3.63 -13.75 -8.37
CA GLU A 38 3.95 -12.34 -8.12
C GLU A 38 4.24 -12.08 -6.63
N THR A 39 5.37 -11.45 -6.33
CA THR A 39 5.73 -11.10 -4.95
C THR A 39 5.10 -9.76 -4.54
N LYS A 40 4.26 -9.80 -3.50
CA LYS A 40 3.61 -8.62 -2.91
C LYS A 40 4.01 -8.50 -1.45
N LEU A 41 4.40 -7.30 -1.01
CA LEU A 41 4.74 -7.01 0.37
C LEU A 41 3.81 -5.93 0.92
N CYS A 42 3.27 -6.15 2.12
CA CYS A 42 2.50 -5.15 2.84
C CYS A 42 3.39 -4.51 3.90
N LEU A 43 3.56 -3.19 3.80
CA LEU A 43 4.37 -2.38 4.73
C LEU A 43 3.47 -1.43 5.49
N ASP A 44 3.86 -1.08 6.70
CA ASP A 44 3.18 -0.03 7.45
C ASP A 44 3.60 1.34 6.89
N GLY A 45 2.65 2.01 6.25
CA GLY A 45 2.85 3.35 5.69
C GLY A 45 2.81 4.47 6.72
N GLY A 46 2.42 4.18 7.97
CA GLY A 46 2.27 5.16 9.03
C GLY A 46 1.01 6.00 8.89
N SER A 47 1.17 7.31 8.65
CA SER A 47 0.08 8.28 8.60
C SER A 47 -0.36 8.64 7.17
N LEU A 48 -1.50 9.33 7.06
CA LEU A 48 -1.97 9.92 5.80
C LEU A 48 -0.90 10.79 5.12
N ASP A 49 -0.29 11.72 5.87
CA ASP A 49 0.75 12.61 5.35
C ASP A 49 1.97 11.83 4.81
N SER A 50 2.32 10.73 5.48
CA SER A 50 3.39 9.83 5.03
C SER A 50 3.04 9.19 3.69
N LEU A 51 1.80 8.70 3.53
CA LEU A 51 1.34 8.11 2.27
C LEU A 51 1.36 9.14 1.13
N LEU A 52 0.84 10.35 1.36
CA LEU A 52 0.82 11.43 0.37
C LEU A 52 2.25 11.86 -0.02
N SER A 53 3.11 12.11 0.97
CA SER A 53 4.51 12.47 0.74
C SER A 53 5.27 11.39 -0.02
N MET A 54 5.03 10.11 0.29
CA MET A 54 5.63 9.01 -0.47
C MET A 54 5.11 8.93 -1.89
N TYR A 55 3.81 9.12 -2.11
CA TYR A 55 3.20 9.12 -3.44
C TYR A 55 3.86 10.16 -4.35
N ASP A 56 3.94 11.42 -3.93
CA ASP A 56 4.55 12.50 -4.72
C ASP A 56 5.99 12.14 -5.10
N ARG A 57 6.77 11.66 -4.13
CA ARG A 57 8.16 11.24 -4.34
C ARG A 57 8.30 10.07 -5.30
N LEU A 58 7.32 9.18 -5.41
CA LEU A 58 7.32 8.06 -6.35
C LEU A 58 6.98 8.53 -7.76
N ILE A 59 5.99 9.41 -7.88
CA ILE A 59 5.59 10.03 -9.16
C ILE A 59 6.77 10.83 -9.75
N ASP A 60 7.46 11.63 -8.94
CA ASP A 60 8.67 12.38 -9.35
C ASP A 60 9.78 11.48 -9.89
N ARG A 61 9.80 10.21 -9.48
CA ARG A 61 10.81 9.22 -9.87
C ARG A 61 10.34 8.32 -11.02
N GLY A 62 9.13 8.54 -11.55
CA GLY A 62 8.53 7.68 -12.57
C GLY A 62 8.25 6.26 -12.05
N ILE A 63 8.12 6.08 -10.74
CA ILE A 63 7.78 4.79 -10.15
C ILE A 63 6.25 4.64 -10.13
N PRO A 64 5.69 3.55 -10.68
CA PRO A 64 4.24 3.32 -10.62
C PRO A 64 3.72 3.34 -9.19
N ALA A 65 2.72 4.18 -8.93
CA ALA A 65 2.13 4.34 -7.62
C ALA A 65 0.62 4.61 -7.73
N PHE A 66 -0.15 4.16 -6.74
CA PHE A 66 -1.61 4.29 -6.71
C PHE A 66 -2.12 4.56 -5.30
N LEU A 67 -2.82 5.69 -5.12
CA LEU A 67 -3.52 5.99 -3.87
C LEU A 67 -4.88 5.30 -3.85
N VAL A 68 -5.12 4.50 -2.82
CA VAL A 68 -6.43 3.91 -2.57
C VAL A 68 -7.23 4.88 -1.75
N ILE A 69 -8.31 5.42 -2.34
CA ILE A 69 -9.23 6.33 -1.69
C ILE A 69 -10.47 5.53 -1.31
N ASP A 70 -10.75 5.46 -0.01
CA ASP A 70 -11.94 4.82 0.51
C ASP A 70 -12.98 5.88 0.86
N LYS A 71 -14.08 5.93 0.10
CA LYS A 71 -15.20 6.85 0.35
C LYS A 71 -16.09 6.38 1.50
N ASP A 72 -15.91 5.13 1.92
CA ASP A 72 -16.69 4.48 2.96
C ASP A 72 -15.82 4.20 4.19
N HIS A 73 -14.80 5.04 4.43
CA HIS A 73 -13.79 4.79 5.47
C HIS A 73 -14.39 4.60 6.87
N VAL A 74 -15.47 5.30 7.19
CA VAL A 74 -16.16 5.19 8.49
C VAL A 74 -17.24 4.10 8.43
N GLU A 75 -17.14 3.10 9.30
CA GLU A 75 -18.11 2.00 9.38
C GLU A 75 -19.41 2.51 10.08
N PRO A 76 -20.62 2.03 9.72
CA PRO A 76 -21.85 2.41 10.42
C PRO A 76 -21.76 2.17 11.94
N PRO A 77 -22.33 3.06 12.79
CA PRO A 77 -23.25 4.15 12.48
C PRO A 77 -22.60 5.52 12.20
N ASP A 78 -21.28 5.65 12.26
CA ASP A 78 -20.59 6.96 12.21
C ASP A 78 -20.26 7.44 10.78
N PHE A 79 -20.86 6.81 9.76
CA PHE A 79 -20.60 7.05 8.33
C PHE A 79 -20.77 8.54 7.95
N ASP A 80 -19.68 9.22 7.60
CA ASP A 80 -19.68 10.65 7.24
C ASP A 80 -19.37 10.94 5.75
N GLY A 81 -19.03 9.91 4.97
CA GLY A 81 -18.72 10.02 3.55
C GLY A 81 -17.42 10.75 3.22
N SER A 82 -16.54 10.98 4.19
CA SER A 82 -15.23 11.61 3.97
C SER A 82 -14.28 10.65 3.22
N GLU A 83 -13.69 11.13 2.11
CA GLU A 83 -12.71 10.36 1.34
C GLU A 83 -11.38 10.31 2.10
N ILE A 84 -10.95 9.12 2.51
CA ILE A 84 -9.67 8.94 3.20
C ILE A 84 -8.77 8.04 2.36
N VAL A 85 -7.53 8.49 2.13
CA VAL A 85 -6.49 7.64 1.58
C VAL A 85 -6.19 6.55 2.61
N THR A 86 -6.42 5.30 2.23
CA THR A 86 -6.29 4.14 3.13
C THR A 86 -5.06 3.30 2.85
N ALA A 87 -4.55 3.32 1.62
CA ALA A 87 -3.37 2.58 1.23
C ALA A 87 -2.65 3.24 0.05
N LEU A 88 -1.38 2.90 -0.11
CA LEU A 88 -0.55 3.28 -1.25
C LEU A 88 0.00 2.01 -1.90
N GLY A 89 -0.40 1.75 -3.14
CA GLY A 89 0.20 0.74 -3.99
C GLY A 89 1.49 1.28 -4.63
N VAL A 90 2.54 0.46 -4.66
CA VAL A 90 3.82 0.83 -5.27
C VAL A 90 4.34 -0.32 -6.13
N GLY A 91 4.77 0.00 -7.34
CA GLY A 91 5.43 -0.91 -8.26
C GLY A 91 4.54 -1.49 -9.35
N PRO A 92 4.99 -2.53 -10.06
CA PRO A 92 6.15 -3.37 -9.74
C PRO A 92 7.47 -2.62 -9.66
N ILE A 93 8.36 -3.04 -8.75
CA ILE A 93 9.69 -2.42 -8.59
C ILE A 93 10.69 -3.45 -8.09
N SER A 94 11.92 -3.39 -8.60
CA SER A 94 12.99 -4.25 -8.11
C SER A 94 13.49 -3.79 -6.73
N LYS A 95 13.95 -4.72 -5.89
CA LYS A 95 14.55 -4.40 -4.59
C LYS A 95 15.73 -3.41 -4.71
N ARG A 96 16.48 -3.49 -5.80
CA ARG A 96 17.58 -2.55 -6.10
C ARG A 96 17.04 -1.15 -6.41
N GLY A 97 16.01 -1.06 -7.26
CA GLY A 97 15.38 0.21 -7.67
C GLY A 97 14.51 0.87 -6.60
N ALA A 98 14.08 0.13 -5.58
CA ALA A 98 13.25 0.66 -4.51
C ALA A 98 13.96 1.79 -3.73
N PRO A 99 13.34 2.98 -3.60
CA PRO A 99 13.86 4.08 -2.80
C PRO A 99 14.14 3.68 -1.34
N SER A 100 15.11 4.34 -0.72
CA SER A 100 15.53 4.03 0.66
C SER A 100 14.43 4.22 1.69
N PHE A 101 13.47 5.12 1.45
CA PHE A 101 12.36 5.35 2.37
C PHE A 101 11.40 4.16 2.43
N LEU A 102 11.13 3.47 1.30
CA LEU A 102 10.32 2.26 1.30
C LEU A 102 11.00 1.12 2.06
N LYS A 103 12.33 1.02 1.95
CA LYS A 103 13.13 -0.04 2.61
C LYS A 103 13.18 0.10 4.13
N LYS A 104 12.84 1.27 4.66
CA LYS A 104 12.83 1.57 6.10
C LYS A 104 11.47 1.38 6.74
N LEU A 105 10.41 1.18 5.94
CA LEU A 105 9.09 0.92 6.50
C LEU A 105 9.06 -0.46 7.15
N PRO A 106 8.43 -0.59 8.32
CA PRO A 106 8.26 -1.90 8.93
C PRO A 106 7.28 -2.75 8.11
N LEU A 107 7.39 -4.07 8.23
CA LEU A 107 6.34 -4.96 7.74
C LEU A 107 5.04 -4.61 8.44
N TRP A 108 3.93 -4.60 7.69
CA TRP A 108 2.63 -4.40 8.30
C TRP A 108 2.38 -5.56 9.27
N PRO A 109 2.29 -5.30 10.59
CA PRO A 109 2.35 -6.34 11.61
C PRO A 109 1.06 -7.19 11.68
N GLY A 110 0.04 -6.78 10.93
CA GLY A 110 -1.33 -7.26 11.11
C GLY A 110 -1.92 -6.80 12.46
N PRO A 111 -3.25 -6.91 12.62
CA PRO A 111 -3.92 -6.39 13.81
C PRO A 111 -3.66 -7.21 15.08
N ARG A 112 -3.29 -8.50 14.99
CA ARG A 112 -3.01 -9.33 16.18
C ARG A 112 -1.76 -8.89 16.94
N VAL A 113 -0.75 -8.42 16.23
CA VAL A 113 0.48 -7.90 16.84
C VAL A 113 0.24 -6.48 17.37
N LEU A 114 -0.53 -5.63 16.66
CA LEU A 114 -0.89 -4.30 17.16
C LEU A 114 -1.76 -4.36 18.43
N ALA A 115 -2.72 -5.29 18.51
CA ALA A 115 -3.51 -5.51 19.72
C ALA A 115 -2.64 -5.97 20.89
N ARG A 116 -1.73 -6.94 20.67
CA ARG A 116 -0.79 -7.38 21.70
C ARG A 116 0.18 -6.28 22.13
N LEU A 117 0.69 -5.47 21.21
CA LEU A 117 1.56 -4.33 21.53
C LEU A 117 0.81 -3.23 22.29
N ALA A 118 -0.47 -2.98 21.95
CA ALA A 118 -1.32 -2.06 22.68
C ALA A 118 -1.66 -2.56 24.11
N GLU A 119 -1.69 -3.88 24.31
CA GLU A 119 -1.85 -4.54 25.60
C GLU A 119 -0.52 -4.74 26.37
N GLY A 120 0.62 -4.25 25.85
CA GLY A 120 1.93 -4.36 26.50
C GLY A 120 2.60 -5.73 26.38
N GLY A 121 2.13 -6.61 25.50
CA GLY A 121 2.74 -7.89 25.18
C GLY A 121 3.95 -7.73 24.24
N ALA A 122 5.06 -8.39 24.57
CA ALA A 122 6.22 -8.50 23.69
C ALA A 122 5.89 -9.28 22.40
N PRO A 123 6.55 -8.97 21.27
CA PRO A 123 6.31 -9.60 19.98
C PRO A 123 6.53 -11.12 19.98
#